data_AF-K2RQ55-F1
#
_entry.id   AF-K2RQ55-F1
#
_cell.length_a   1.000
_cell.length_b   1.000
_cell.length_c   1.000
_cell.angle_alpha   90.00
_cell.angle_beta   90.00
_cell.angle_gamma   90.00
#
_symmetry.space_group_name_H-M   'P 1'
#
loop_
_entity.id
_entity.type
_entity.pdbx_description
1 polymer ?
#
loop_
_entity_poly.entity_id
_entity_poly.type
_entity_poly.pdbx_seq_one_letter_code
_entity_poly.pdbx_strand_id
1 'polypeptide(L)'
;MSRYIAEISPPSIRGRLVGFFEIGLQASQMCGFWVNYAVNRTISPQGMRQWQVPLGLQLLPGFIMMILLPLCPETPRWLCKKNRFEEAERVLCHLRQLPASHAYIVHEMHEIREDVMAKINGKALPFKAQCKELFKKGIRNRVGIGLALMM
;
A
#
# COMPACT_ATOMS: atom_id res chain seq x y z
N MET A 1 -0.71 1.91 -3.04
CA MET A 1 0.70 1.87 -2.59
C MET A 1 0.85 1.25 -1.20
N SER A 2 0.06 1.64 -0.20
CA SER A 2 0.09 1.04 1.16
C SER A 2 -0.03 -0.49 1.15
N ARG A 3 -0.91 -1.04 0.30
CA ARG A 3 -1.05 -2.50 0.10
C ARG A 3 0.20 -3.16 -0.49
N TYR A 4 0.85 -2.49 -1.44
CA TYR A 4 2.09 -2.97 -2.07
C TYR A 4 3.23 -3.00 -1.04
N ILE A 5 3.38 -1.93 -0.26
CA ILE A 5 4.34 -1.84 0.85
C ILE A 5 4.05 -2.92 1.88
N ALA A 6 2.77 -3.14 2.24
CA ALA A 6 2.35 -4.14 3.21
C ALA A 6 2.56 -5.59 2.76
N GLU A 7 2.62 -5.85 1.44
CA GLU A 7 2.86 -7.16 0.84
C GLU A 7 4.36 -7.46 0.65
N ILE A 8 5.20 -6.44 0.59
CA ILE A 8 6.66 -6.54 0.39
C ILE A 8 7.42 -6.44 1.73
N SER A 9 6.88 -5.67 2.67
CA SER A 9 7.54 -5.45 3.95
C SER A 9 7.56 -6.72 4.83
N PRO A 10 8.69 -7.03 5.50
CA PRO A 10 8.74 -8.06 6.53
C PRO A 10 7.68 -7.80 7.62
N PRO A 11 7.05 -8.84 8.17
CA PRO A 11 6.01 -8.70 9.21
C PRO A 11 6.44 -7.84 10.40
N SER A 12 7.73 -7.85 10.74
CA SER A 12 8.33 -7.13 11.87
C SER A 12 8.44 -5.62 11.69
N ILE A 13 8.60 -5.12 10.45
CA ILE A 13 8.83 -3.69 10.18
C ILE A 13 7.74 -3.04 9.32
N ARG A 14 6.74 -3.82 8.89
CA ARG A 14 5.61 -3.35 8.08
C ARG A 14 4.94 -2.10 8.64
N GLY A 15 4.66 -2.07 9.94
CA GLY A 15 4.01 -0.93 10.58
C GLY A 15 4.84 0.36 10.49
N ARG A 16 6.17 0.24 10.60
CA ARG A 16 7.09 1.39 10.52
C ARG A 16 7.23 1.91 9.09
N LEU A 17 7.34 1.01 8.11
CA LEU A 17 7.42 1.36 6.69
C LEU A 17 6.13 2.05 6.21
N VAL A 18 4.97 1.51 6.59
CA VAL A 18 3.68 2.12 6.27
C VAL A 18 3.53 3.48 6.95
N GLY A 19 3.91 3.58 8.23
CA GLY A 19 3.89 4.87 8.95
C GLY A 19 4.79 5.92 8.32
N PHE A 20 6.00 5.55 7.88
CA PHE A 20 6.91 6.47 7.19
C PHE A 20 6.34 6.96 5.85
N PHE A 21 5.69 6.07 5.09
CA PHE A 21 5.01 6.44 3.85
C PHE A 21 3.86 7.42 4.09
N GLU A 22 3.04 7.19 5.13
CA GLU A 22 1.95 8.10 5.51
C GLU A 22 2.47 9.48 5.96
N ILE A 23 3.58 9.54 6.69
CA ILE A 23 4.22 10.81 7.05
C ILE A 23 4.69 11.55 5.79
N GLY A 24 5.29 10.84 4.83
CA GLY A 24 5.70 11.42 3.56
C GLY A 24 4.51 11.96 2.74
N LEU A 25 3.37 11.24 2.76
CA LEU A 25 2.13 11.72 2.14
C LEU A 25 1.62 13.01 2.80
N GLN A 26 1.59 13.05 4.14
CA GLN A 26 1.17 14.25 4.86
C GLN A 26 2.11 15.44 4.60
N ALA A 27 3.43 15.22 4.61
CA ALA A 27 4.41 16.25 4.29
C ALA A 27 4.20 16.82 2.87
N SER A 28 3.94 15.94 1.89
CA SER A 28 3.65 16.33 0.50
C SER A 28 2.37 17.19 0.42
N GLN A 29 1.34 16.81 1.18
CA GLN A 29 0.09 17.57 1.23
C GLN A 29 0.30 18.95 1.87
N MET A 30 1.10 19.05 2.94
CA MET A 30 1.51 20.33 3.52
C MET A 30 2.25 21.20 2.50
N CYS A 31 3.20 20.65 1.75
CA CYS A 31 3.89 21.38 0.67
C CYS A 31 2.90 21.89 -0.38
N GLY A 32 1.89 21.09 -0.76
CA GLY A 32 0.83 21.51 -1.68
C GLY A 32 0.03 22.72 -1.18
N PHE A 33 -0.30 22.75 0.12
CA PHE A 33 -0.96 23.91 0.75
C PHE A 33 -0.07 25.15 0.72
N TRP A 34 1.22 25.03 1.03
CA TRP A 34 2.17 26.15 0.96
C TRP A 34 2.31 26.71 -0.45
N VAL A 35 2.34 25.85 -1.46
CA VAL A 35 2.36 26.29 -2.86
C VAL A 35 1.06 27.01 -3.21
N ASN A 36 -0.10 26.47 -2.81
CA ASN A 36 -1.39 27.13 -3.08
C ASN A 36 -1.45 28.52 -2.42
N TYR A 37 -0.95 28.64 -1.19
CA TYR A 37 -0.82 29.91 -0.48
C TYR A 37 0.13 30.90 -1.19
N ALA A 38 1.29 30.44 -1.63
CA ALA A 38 2.24 31.26 -2.38
C ALA A 38 1.64 31.76 -3.70
N VAL A 39 0.95 30.90 -4.44
CA VAL A 39 0.26 31.26 -5.68
C VAL A 39 -0.85 32.29 -5.43
N ASN A 40 -1.60 32.16 -4.33
CA ASN A 40 -2.64 33.12 -3.94
C ASN A 40 -2.06 34.50 -3.59
N ARG A 41 -0.88 34.56 -2.97
CA ARG A 41 -0.24 35.82 -2.55
C ARG A 41 0.53 36.53 -3.66
N THR A 42 1.05 35.80 -4.65
CA THR A 42 1.92 36.35 -5.72
C THR A 42 1.17 36.68 -7.01
N ILE A 43 -0.02 36.11 -7.26
CA ILE A 43 -0.78 36.30 -8.51
C ILE A 43 -2.09 37.03 -8.24
N SER A 44 -2.29 38.15 -8.94
CA SER A 44 -3.51 38.97 -8.88
C SER A 44 -4.76 38.13 -9.27
N PRO A 45 -5.91 38.30 -8.57
CA PRO A 45 -7.10 37.41 -8.62
C PRO A 45 -7.83 37.28 -9.98
N GLN A 46 -7.27 37.81 -11.06
CA GLN A 46 -7.86 37.81 -12.41
C GLN A 46 -7.09 36.93 -13.41
N GLY A 47 -5.96 36.34 -13.00
CA GLY A 47 -5.13 35.51 -13.88
C GLY A 47 -5.57 34.05 -13.90
N MET A 48 -5.97 33.54 -15.08
CA MET A 48 -6.21 32.12 -15.39
C MET A 48 -5.05 31.17 -14.99
N ARG A 49 -3.90 31.71 -14.60
CA ARG A 49 -2.71 31.00 -14.09
C ARG A 49 -2.87 30.50 -12.64
N GLN A 50 -3.80 31.04 -11.86
CA GLN A 50 -3.96 30.68 -10.44
C GLN A 50 -4.37 29.22 -10.23
N TRP A 51 -5.18 28.65 -11.14
CA TRP A 51 -5.59 27.24 -11.09
C TRP A 51 -4.67 26.32 -11.88
N GLN A 52 -3.96 26.83 -12.89
CA GLN A 52 -3.05 26.03 -13.73
C GLN A 52 -1.75 25.66 -13.02
N VAL A 53 -1.21 26.54 -12.19
CA VAL A 53 0.04 26.30 -11.45
C VAL A 53 -0.07 25.10 -10.47
N PRO A 54 -1.09 25.02 -9.59
CA PRO A 54 -1.24 23.84 -8.73
C PRO A 54 -1.55 22.56 -9.52
N LEU A 55 -2.29 22.65 -10.63
CA LEU A 55 -2.58 21.52 -11.51
C LEU A 55 -1.31 20.98 -12.20
N GLY A 56 -0.48 21.87 -12.74
CA GLY A 56 0.81 21.53 -13.33
C GLY A 56 1.79 20.96 -12.31
N LEU A 57 1.81 21.51 -11.08
CA LEU A 57 2.65 20.98 -10.02
C LEU A 57 2.17 19.60 -9.55
N GLN A 58 0.87 19.32 -9.56
CA GLN A 58 0.34 18.00 -9.20
C GLN A 58 0.62 16.93 -10.28
N LEU A 59 0.75 17.34 -11.55
CA LEU A 59 1.15 16.46 -12.64
C LEU A 59 2.62 16.03 -12.54
N LEU A 60 3.49 16.87 -11.99
CA LEU A 60 4.93 16.58 -11.87
C LEU A 60 5.24 15.30 -11.05
N PRO A 61 4.75 15.12 -9.81
CA PRO A 61 4.98 13.88 -9.06
C PRO A 61 4.28 12.68 -9.70
N GLY A 62 3.12 12.88 -10.35
CA GLY A 62 2.43 11.82 -11.09
C GLY A 62 3.27 11.28 -12.25
N PHE A 63 3.92 12.18 -12.99
CA PHE A 63 4.81 11.82 -14.10
C PHE A 63 6.07 11.12 -13.61
N ILE A 64 6.69 11.60 -12.53
CA ILE A 64 7.84 10.96 -11.88
C ILE A 64 7.47 9.53 -11.48
N MET A 65 6.30 9.33 -10.85
CA MET A 65 5.83 8.01 -10.45
C MET A 65 5.58 7.09 -11.65
N MET A 66 5.06 7.61 -12.76
CA MET A 66 4.85 6.85 -14.00
C MET A 66 6.18 6.31 -14.57
N ILE A 67 7.25 7.10 -14.51
CA ILE A 67 8.59 6.70 -14.94
C ILE A 67 9.23 5.72 -13.95
N LEU A 68 8.99 5.87 -12.65
CA LEU A 68 9.54 5.00 -11.62
C LEU A 68 8.81 3.65 -11.48
N LEU A 69 7.56 3.57 -11.90
CA LEU A 69 6.76 2.34 -11.82
C LEU A 69 7.42 1.11 -12.46
N PRO A 70 8.00 1.17 -13.68
CA PRO A 70 8.67 0.00 -14.28
C PRO A 70 9.94 -0.46 -13.56
N LEU A 71 10.55 0.37 -12.70
CA LEU A 71 11.73 -0.01 -11.90
C LEU A 71 11.37 -0.80 -10.64
N CYS A 72 10.10 -0.76 -10.20
CA CYS A 72 9.67 -1.44 -8.97
C CYS A 72 9.36 -2.92 -9.23
N PRO A 73 9.96 -3.86 -8.48
CA PRO A 73 9.67 -5.29 -8.64
C PRO A 73 8.21 -5.60 -8.29
N GLU A 74 7.59 -6.51 -9.03
CA GLU A 74 6.20 -6.91 -8.77
C GLU A 74 6.07 -7.65 -7.42
N THR A 75 4.88 -7.62 -6.79
CA THR A 75 4.73 -8.31 -5.49
C THR A 75 4.79 -9.83 -5.67
N PRO A 76 5.51 -10.56 -4.80
CA PRO A 76 5.61 -12.02 -4.89
C PRO A 76 4.23 -12.71 -4.83
N ARG A 77 3.28 -12.15 -4.07
CA ARG A 77 1.89 -12.62 -4.04
C ARG A 77 1.15 -12.48 -5.38
N TRP A 78 1.40 -11.41 -6.13
CA TRP A 78 0.82 -11.22 -7.46
C TRP A 78 1.40 -12.20 -8.48
N LEU A 79 2.71 -12.44 -8.42
CA LEU A 79 3.37 -13.47 -9.24
C LEU A 79 2.83 -14.87 -8.93
N CYS A 80 2.64 -15.22 -7.65
CA CYS A 80 1.99 -16.46 -7.24
C CYS A 80 0.54 -16.58 -7.75
N LYS A 81 -0.23 -15.48 -7.77
CA LYS A 81 -1.59 -15.46 -8.33
C LYS A 81 -1.61 -15.73 -9.84
N LYS A 82 -0.54 -15.37 -10.56
CA LYS A 82 -0.37 -15.64 -11.99
C LYS A 82 0.29 -17.00 -12.29
N ASN A 83 0.39 -17.89 -11.31
CA ASN A 83 1.09 -19.19 -11.39
C ASN A 83 2.60 -19.09 -11.71
N ARG A 84 3.23 -17.92 -11.52
CA ARG A 84 4.68 -17.70 -11.73
C ARG A 84 5.44 -17.87 -10.42
N PHE A 85 5.54 -19.10 -9.92
CA PHE A 85 6.13 -19.39 -8.61
C PHE A 85 7.65 -19.20 -8.56
N GLU A 86 8.38 -19.57 -9.62
CA GLU A 86 9.84 -19.42 -9.69
C GLU A 86 10.28 -17.95 -9.65
N GLU A 87 9.51 -17.07 -10.29
CA GLU A 87 9.77 -15.63 -10.26
C GLU A 87 9.41 -15.01 -8.92
N ALA A 88 8.32 -15.47 -8.30
CA ALA A 88 7.97 -15.06 -6.95
C ALA A 88 9.08 -15.41 -5.95
N GLU A 89 9.72 -16.57 -6.10
CA GLU A 89 10.85 -16.99 -5.27
C GLU A 89 12.08 -16.11 -5.49
N ARG A 90 12.43 -15.82 -6.75
CA ARG A 90 13.54 -14.90 -7.07
C ARG A 90 13.32 -13.51 -6.50
N VAL A 91 12.11 -12.96 -6.64
CA VAL A 91 11.75 -11.65 -6.08
C VAL A 91 11.79 -11.68 -4.55
N LEU A 92 11.30 -12.75 -3.92
CA LEU A 92 11.33 -12.89 -2.46
C LEU A 92 12.77 -13.00 -1.93
N CYS A 93 13.65 -13.77 -2.61
CA CYS A 93 15.07 -13.85 -2.30
C CYS A 93 15.76 -12.49 -2.45
N HIS A 94 15.48 -11.77 -3.54
CA HIS A 94 16.03 -10.44 -3.79
C HIS A 94 15.58 -9.43 -2.72
N LEU A 95 14.32 -9.50 -2.32
CA LEU A 95 13.73 -8.59 -1.34
C LEU A 95 14.19 -8.86 0.09
N ARG A 96 14.43 -10.13 0.44
CA ARG A 96 14.89 -10.55 1.77
C ARG A 96 16.42 -10.63 1.88
N GLN A 97 17.14 -10.51 0.75
CA GLN A 97 18.61 -10.66 0.67
C GLN A 97 19.11 -11.97 1.32
N LEU A 98 18.33 -13.04 1.18
CA LEU A 98 18.62 -14.36 1.74
C LEU A 98 18.61 -15.42 0.61
N PRO A 99 19.40 -16.50 0.73
CA PRO A 99 19.40 -17.56 -0.27
C PRO A 99 18.07 -18.33 -0.25
N ALA A 100 17.64 -18.80 -1.42
CA ALA A 100 16.41 -19.57 -1.62
C ALA A 100 16.24 -20.77 -0.67
N SER A 101 17.35 -21.36 -0.24
CA SER A 101 17.41 -22.50 0.68
C SER A 101 17.19 -22.15 2.16
N HIS A 102 17.06 -20.86 2.52
CA HIS A 102 16.84 -20.46 3.89
C HIS A 102 15.41 -20.84 4.34
N ALA A 103 15.29 -21.55 5.47
CA ALA A 103 14.02 -22.08 5.99
C ALA A 103 12.92 -21.01 6.11
N TYR A 104 13.30 -19.76 6.40
CA TYR A 104 12.39 -18.62 6.44
C TYR A 104 11.71 -18.31 5.10
N ILE A 105 12.45 -18.36 3.98
CA ILE A 105 11.91 -18.07 2.63
C ILE A 105 10.98 -19.21 2.20
N VAL A 106 11.39 -20.45 2.42
CA VAL A 106 10.58 -21.63 2.09
C VAL A 106 9.26 -21.61 2.86
N HIS A 107 9.29 -21.27 4.15
CA HIS A 107 8.09 -21.15 4.98
C HIS A 107 7.19 -20.00 4.51
N GLU A 108 7.74 -18.80 4.29
CA GLU A 108 6.99 -17.64 3.81
C GLU A 108 6.37 -17.90 2.42
N MET A 109 7.08 -18.58 1.52
CA MET A 109 6.55 -18.99 0.21
C MET A 109 5.41 -20.02 0.34
N HIS A 110 5.54 -20.98 1.26
CA HIS A 110 4.49 -21.96 1.52
C HIS A 110 3.20 -21.29 2.03
N GLU A 111 3.31 -20.41 3.02
CA GLU A 111 2.17 -19.64 3.53
C GLU A 111 1.49 -18.80 2.44
N ILE A 112 2.29 -18.12 1.61
CA ILE A 112 1.77 -17.33 0.49
C ILE A 112 1.02 -18.23 -0.52
N ARG A 113 1.56 -19.42 -0.81
CA ARG A 113 0.94 -20.37 -1.73
C ARG A 113 -0.38 -20.90 -1.19
N GLU A 114 -0.43 -21.26 0.09
CA GLU A 114 -1.66 -21.69 0.76
C GLU A 114 -2.73 -20.58 0.77
N ASP A 115 -2.34 -19.35 1.09
CA ASP A 115 -3.21 -18.17 1.06
C ASP A 115 -3.81 -17.93 -0.33
N VAL A 116 -2.99 -18.06 -1.38
CA VAL A 116 -3.42 -17.85 -2.78
C VAL A 116 -4.34 -18.99 -3.22
N MET A 117 -3.99 -20.25 -2.92
CA MET A 117 -4.83 -21.41 -3.24
C MET A 117 -6.17 -21.37 -2.49
N ALA A 118 -6.18 -20.96 -1.22
CA ALA A 118 -7.41 -20.79 -0.45
C ALA A 118 -8.35 -19.74 -1.07
N LYS A 119 -7.79 -18.66 -1.63
CA LYS A 119 -8.55 -17.62 -2.35
C LYS A 119 -9.05 -18.08 -3.71
N ILE A 120 -8.24 -18.84 -4.47
CA ILE A 120 -8.62 -19.38 -5.78
C ILE A 120 -9.71 -20.45 -5.63
N ASN A 121 -9.60 -21.33 -4.63
CA ASN A 121 -10.57 -22.40 -4.34
C ASN A 121 -11.88 -21.89 -3.69
N GLY A 122 -12.14 -20.58 -3.69
CA GLY A 122 -13.42 -20.03 -3.23
C GLY A 122 -13.67 -20.13 -1.72
N LYS A 123 -12.67 -20.49 -0.89
CA LYS A 123 -12.78 -20.42 0.58
C LYS A 123 -12.57 -18.99 1.10
N ALA A 124 -12.90 -17.97 0.31
CA ALA A 124 -13.14 -16.66 0.89
C ALA A 124 -14.35 -16.82 1.82
N LEU A 125 -14.17 -16.60 3.12
CA LEU A 125 -15.29 -16.60 4.07
C LEU A 125 -16.43 -15.80 3.45
N PRO A 126 -17.65 -16.36 3.34
CA PRO A 126 -18.77 -15.63 2.78
C PRO A 126 -18.92 -14.32 3.54
N PHE A 127 -19.35 -13.23 2.89
CA PHE A 127 -19.57 -11.92 3.53
C PHE A 127 -20.35 -12.06 4.86
N LYS A 128 -21.28 -13.01 4.89
CA LYS A 128 -22.06 -13.41 6.08
C LYS A 128 -21.22 -13.94 7.24
N ALA A 129 -20.17 -14.71 6.98
CA ALA A 129 -19.22 -15.20 7.98
C ALA A 129 -18.28 -14.08 8.46
N GLN A 130 -17.84 -13.19 7.57
CA GLN A 130 -17.03 -12.02 7.98
C GLN A 130 -17.83 -11.05 8.86
N CYS A 131 -19.09 -10.77 8.52
CA CYS A 131 -20.01 -10.03 9.39
C CYS A 131 -20.22 -10.75 10.73
N LYS A 132 -20.35 -12.08 10.73
CA LYS A 132 -20.55 -12.87 11.95
C LYS A 132 -19.33 -12.85 12.87
N GLU A 133 -18.12 -12.84 12.31
CA GLU A 133 -16.86 -12.65 13.05
C GLU A 133 -16.75 -11.25 13.66
N LEU A 134 -17.19 -10.20 12.94
CA LEU A 134 -17.21 -8.82 13.42
C LEU A 134 -18.10 -8.63 14.67
N PHE A 135 -19.19 -9.41 14.75
CA PHE A 135 -20.16 -9.36 15.86
C PHE A 135 -19.78 -10.23 17.07
N LYS A 136 -18.61 -10.87 17.08
CA LYS A 136 -18.13 -11.59 18.27
C LYS A 136 -17.87 -10.63 19.43
N LYS A 137 -18.17 -11.09 20.65
CA LYS A 137 -18.20 -10.30 21.90
C LYS A 137 -16.89 -9.55 22.20
N GLY A 138 -15.75 -10.00 21.68
CA GLY A 138 -14.44 -9.33 21.84
C GLY A 138 -14.12 -8.23 20.81
N ILE A 139 -14.74 -8.25 19.63
CA ILE A 139 -14.44 -7.30 18.53
C ILE A 139 -15.43 -6.13 18.53
N ARG A 140 -16.67 -6.34 19.02
CA ARG A 140 -17.71 -5.31 19.08
C ARG A 140 -17.29 -4.03 19.82
N ASN A 141 -16.58 -4.15 20.94
CA ASN A 141 -16.10 -2.97 21.68
C ASN A 141 -15.02 -2.20 20.91
N ARG A 142 -14.16 -2.91 20.17
CA ARG A 142 -13.13 -2.27 19.32
C ARG A 142 -13.74 -1.59 18.11
N VAL A 143 -14.75 -2.21 17.50
CA VAL A 143 -15.50 -1.62 16.37
C VAL A 143 -16.28 -0.38 16.83
N GLY A 144 -16.92 -0.43 18.00
CA GLY A 144 -17.64 0.72 18.55
C GLY A 144 -16.73 1.92 18.84
N ILE A 145 -15.56 1.67 19.44
CA ILE A 145 -14.56 2.73 19.70
C ILE A 145 -14.01 3.28 18.37
N GLY A 146 -13.71 2.41 17.40
CA GLY A 146 -13.23 2.84 16.09
C GLY A 146 -14.24 3.67 15.30
N LEU A 147 -15.53 3.31 15.38
CA LEU A 147 -16.61 4.07 14.73
C LEU A 147 -16.81 5.44 15.41
N ALA A 148 -16.72 5.50 16.74
CA ALA A 148 -16.85 6.74 17.50
C ALA A 148 -15.68 7.72 17.28
N LEU A 149 -14.48 7.20 16.99
CA LEU A 149 -13.29 8.01 16.67
C LEU A 149 -13.26 8.51 15.22
N MET A 150 -14.04 7.91 14.32
CA MET A 150 -14.11 8.24 12.90
C MET A 150 -15.29 9.15 12.53
N MET A 151 -16.27 9.35 13.44
CA MET A 151 -17.31 10.38 13.30
C MET A 151 -16.81 11.73 13.81
#